data_AF-A0A959ST03-F1
#
_entry.id   AF-A0A959ST03-F1
#
_cell.length_a   1.000
_cell.length_b   1.000
_cell.length_c   1.000
_cell.angle_alpha   90.00
_cell.angle_beta   90.00
_cell.angle_gamma   90.00
#
_symmetry.space_group_name_H-M   'P 1'
#
loop_
_entity.id
_entity.type
_entity.pdbx_description
1 polymer ?
#
loop_
_entity_poly.entity_id
_entity_poly.type
_entity_poly.pdbx_seq_one_letter_code
_entity_poly.pdbx_strand_id
1 'polypeptide(L)'
;MAHSPKKLGPLPATAIAGNDITSSCLYVSSIAIVHAGVWAVLALLLVAGVLFLFRKVYGEVVGALPLNGGAYNVLLNTTNKFNASIAATLTILSYMATAVLSGTTAMHYLHELVPSLPVLLATVGVLLLFMLLSIGGLSESSVVATVIFIAHLSIMLLLLLGGVWYVATHGFSTFTLNWNAPLPHAGGIGAALFFGFSTAMLGVTGFESSAN
;
A
#
# COMPACT_ATOMS: atom_id res chain seq x y z
N MET A 1 15.13 37.92 6.36
CA MET A 1 15.20 37.09 5.13
C MET A 1 14.40 35.83 5.41
N ALA A 2 13.30 35.60 4.70
CA ALA A 2 12.55 34.36 4.83
C ALA A 2 13.45 33.22 4.37
N HIS A 3 13.82 32.31 5.28
CA HIS A 3 14.46 31.05 4.90
C HIS A 3 13.45 30.29 4.04
N SER A 4 13.64 30.26 2.72
CA SER A 4 12.93 29.32 1.86
C SER A 4 13.19 27.92 2.41
N PRO A 5 12.16 27.17 2.83
CA PRO A 5 12.36 25.84 3.37
C PRO A 5 13.10 24.98 2.35
N LYS A 6 14.11 24.24 2.83
CA LYS A 6 14.93 23.38 1.98
C LYS A 6 14.03 22.27 1.42
N LYS A 7 13.75 22.31 0.12
CA LYS A 7 12.93 21.30 -0.55
C LYS A 7 13.66 19.95 -0.54
N LEU A 8 12.90 18.87 -0.42
CA LEU A 8 13.43 17.52 -0.55
C LEU A 8 13.92 17.27 -1.97
N GLY A 9 14.98 16.48 -2.10
CA GLY A 9 15.40 15.94 -3.39
C GLY A 9 14.40 14.90 -3.91
N PRO A 10 14.49 14.50 -5.19
CA PRO A 10 13.57 13.55 -5.79
C PRO A 10 13.50 12.22 -5.04
N LEU A 11 14.65 11.63 -4.69
CA LEU A 11 14.69 10.33 -4.03
C LEU A 11 14.04 10.34 -2.63
N PRO A 12 14.41 11.24 -1.69
CA PRO A 12 13.72 11.31 -0.40
C PRO A 12 12.23 11.62 -0.51
N ALA A 13 11.83 12.47 -1.46
CA ALA A 13 10.41 12.76 -1.70
C ALA A 13 9.66 11.51 -2.21
N THR A 14 10.24 10.79 -3.16
CA THR A 14 9.69 9.52 -3.65
C THR A 14 9.68 8.46 -2.57
N ALA A 15 10.68 8.39 -1.70
CA ALA A 15 10.76 7.37 -0.66
C ALA A 15 9.67 7.51 0.40
N ILE A 16 9.28 8.75 0.75
CA ILE A 16 8.19 8.98 1.73
C ILE A 16 6.90 8.35 1.21
N ALA A 17 6.40 8.77 0.05
CA ALA A 17 5.17 8.21 -0.53
C ALA A 17 5.35 6.77 -1.05
N GLY A 18 6.54 6.45 -1.54
CA GLY A 18 6.87 5.17 -2.15
C GLY A 18 6.86 4.03 -1.14
N ASN A 19 7.17 4.30 0.13
CA ASN A 19 7.09 3.28 1.19
C ASN A 19 5.66 2.75 1.37
N ASP A 20 4.64 3.60 1.31
CA ASP A 20 3.25 3.16 1.47
C ASP A 20 2.82 2.23 0.32
N ILE A 21 3.24 2.53 -0.91
CA ILE A 21 2.92 1.69 -2.07
C ILE A 21 3.75 0.40 -2.08
N THR A 22 5.06 0.50 -1.90
CA THR A 22 5.99 -0.64 -2.02
C THR A 22 5.87 -1.65 -0.89
N SER A 23 5.60 -1.19 0.34
CA SER A 23 5.30 -2.10 1.45
C SER A 23 4.00 -2.89 1.20
N SER A 24 3.01 -2.25 0.57
CA SER A 24 1.73 -2.88 0.27
C SER A 24 1.83 -4.05 -0.70
N CYS A 25 2.77 -4.02 -1.64
CA CYS A 25 2.99 -5.11 -2.59
C CYS A 25 3.28 -6.45 -1.89
N LEU A 26 3.92 -6.43 -0.72
CA LEU A 26 4.32 -7.63 0.02
C LEU A 26 3.13 -8.42 0.57
N TYR A 27 2.07 -7.73 1.02
CA TYR A 27 0.89 -8.40 1.57
C TYR A 27 -0.25 -8.51 0.56
N VAL A 28 -0.48 -7.49 -0.26
CA VAL A 28 -1.62 -7.45 -1.18
C VAL A 28 -1.55 -8.51 -2.25
N SER A 29 -0.35 -8.81 -2.76
CA SER A 29 -0.16 -9.88 -3.74
C SER A 29 -0.66 -11.21 -3.20
N SER A 30 -0.37 -11.52 -1.93
CA SER A 30 -0.81 -12.76 -1.29
C SER A 30 -2.32 -12.81 -1.09
N ILE A 31 -2.92 -11.74 -0.60
CA ILE A 31 -4.37 -11.65 -0.34
C ILE A 31 -5.16 -11.69 -1.66
N ALA A 32 -4.67 -11.02 -2.70
CA ALA A 32 -5.28 -11.08 -4.03
C ALA A 32 -5.26 -12.51 -4.60
N ILE A 33 -4.17 -13.26 -4.40
CA ILE A 33 -4.10 -14.68 -4.80
C ILE A 33 -5.11 -15.53 -4.02
N VAL A 34 -5.33 -15.27 -2.73
CA VAL A 34 -6.32 -16.01 -1.94
C VAL A 34 -7.73 -15.86 -2.52
N HIS A 35 -8.09 -14.67 -3.02
CA HIS A 35 -9.44 -14.39 -3.54
C HIS A 35 -9.62 -14.66 -5.03
N ALA A 36 -8.57 -14.46 -5.84
CA ALA A 36 -8.65 -14.57 -7.30
C ALA A 36 -7.91 -15.78 -7.87
N GLY A 37 -7.13 -16.50 -7.05
CA GLY A 37 -6.26 -17.58 -7.52
C GLY A 37 -5.33 -17.09 -8.63
N VAL A 38 -5.28 -17.82 -9.74
CA VAL A 38 -4.47 -17.44 -10.91
C VAL A 38 -4.90 -16.14 -11.58
N TRP A 39 -6.14 -15.70 -11.36
CA TRP A 39 -6.65 -14.43 -11.89
C TRP A 39 -6.19 -13.22 -11.09
N ALA A 40 -5.46 -13.41 -9.98
CA ALA A 40 -4.89 -12.31 -9.20
C ALA A 40 -3.96 -11.42 -10.02
N VAL A 41 -3.23 -11.98 -10.98
CA VAL A 41 -2.38 -11.21 -11.91
C VAL A 41 -3.23 -10.21 -12.69
N LEU A 42 -4.36 -10.65 -13.24
CA LEU A 42 -5.27 -9.78 -13.98
C LEU A 42 -5.91 -8.74 -13.05
N ALA A 43 -6.33 -9.12 -11.84
CA ALA A 43 -6.86 -8.18 -10.85
C ALA A 43 -5.85 -7.08 -10.47
N LEU A 44 -4.60 -7.44 -10.20
CA LEU A 44 -3.51 -6.50 -9.89
C LEU A 44 -3.19 -5.59 -11.09
N LEU A 45 -3.20 -6.13 -12.31
CA LEU A 45 -3.03 -5.33 -13.53
C LEU A 45 -4.17 -4.32 -13.74
N LEU A 46 -5.42 -4.70 -13.46
CA LEU A 46 -6.55 -3.78 -13.51
C LEU A 46 -6.38 -2.63 -12.51
N VAL A 47 -5.98 -2.93 -11.27
CA VAL A 47 -5.68 -1.91 -10.25
C VAL A 47 -4.52 -1.00 -10.68
N ALA A 48 -3.45 -1.56 -11.22
CA ALA A 48 -2.35 -0.77 -11.78
C ALA A 48 -2.82 0.14 -12.94
N GLY A 49 -3.71 -0.36 -13.79
CA GLY A 49 -4.36 0.41 -14.85
C GLY A 49 -5.18 1.58 -14.30
N VAL A 50 -5.98 1.36 -13.25
CA VAL A 50 -6.72 2.43 -12.56
C VAL A 50 -5.76 3.49 -12.03
N LEU A 51 -4.71 3.10 -11.30
CA LEU A 51 -3.70 4.04 -10.80
C LEU A 51 -3.03 4.84 -11.91
N PHE A 52 -2.70 4.18 -13.02
CA PHE A 52 -2.07 4.85 -14.16
C PHE A 52 -2.97 5.95 -14.74
N LEU A 53 -4.29 5.73 -14.78
CA LEU A 53 -5.26 6.74 -15.20
C LEU A 53 -5.37 7.89 -14.17
N PHE A 54 -5.38 7.59 -12.88
CA PHE A 54 -5.47 8.59 -11.81
C PHE A 54 -4.23 9.48 -11.67
N ARG A 55 -3.04 9.00 -12.07
CA ARG A 55 -1.79 9.77 -11.99
C ARG A 55 -1.88 11.19 -12.56
N LYS A 56 -2.50 11.34 -13.75
CA LYS A 56 -2.61 12.66 -14.39
C LYS A 56 -3.55 13.57 -13.61
N VAL A 57 -4.68 13.02 -13.14
CA VAL A 57 -5.66 13.76 -12.33
C VAL A 57 -5.01 14.31 -11.07
N TYR A 58 -4.25 13.49 -10.34
CA TYR A 58 -3.54 13.95 -9.14
C TYR A 58 -2.48 15.01 -9.45
N GLY A 59 -1.72 14.85 -10.55
CA GLY A 59 -0.74 15.84 -10.97
C GLY A 59 -1.36 17.21 -11.30
N GLU A 60 -2.51 17.21 -11.98
CA GLU A 60 -3.26 18.43 -12.32
C GLU A 60 -3.85 19.09 -11.07
N VAL A 61 -4.51 18.30 -10.22
CA VAL A 61 -5.21 18.80 -9.02
C VAL A 61 -4.23 19.36 -7.98
N VAL A 62 -3.17 18.62 -7.64
CA VAL A 62 -2.16 19.06 -6.67
C VAL A 62 -1.33 20.22 -7.25
N GLY A 63 -1.10 20.22 -8.56
CA GLY A 63 -0.43 21.33 -9.24
C GLY A 63 -1.24 22.62 -9.25
N ALA A 64 -2.57 22.52 -9.36
CA ALA A 64 -3.47 23.68 -9.39
C ALA A 64 -3.71 24.29 -8.00
N LEU A 65 -3.74 23.46 -6.95
CA LEU A 65 -3.95 23.88 -5.56
C LEU A 65 -2.81 23.37 -4.66
N PRO A 66 -1.62 24.00 -4.70
CA PRO A 66 -0.45 23.60 -3.92
C PRO A 66 -0.58 24.09 -2.45
N LEU A 67 -1.69 23.73 -1.80
CA LEU A 67 -1.97 24.07 -0.41
C LEU A 67 -1.64 22.86 0.46
N ASN A 68 -0.98 23.10 1.61
CA ASN A 68 -0.78 22.06 2.63
C ASN A 68 -2.15 21.54 3.09
N GLY A 69 -2.37 20.22 3.10
CA GLY A 69 -3.63 19.57 3.50
C GLY A 69 -4.33 18.77 2.40
N GLY A 70 -3.63 18.47 1.31
CA GLY A 70 -3.94 17.43 0.33
C GLY A 70 -5.38 17.38 -0.14
N ALA A 71 -5.97 16.18 -0.13
CA ALA A 71 -7.31 15.91 -0.66
C ALA A 71 -8.41 16.72 0.04
N TYR A 72 -8.30 16.96 1.35
CA TYR A 72 -9.29 17.75 2.07
C TYR A 72 -9.31 19.21 1.60
N ASN A 73 -8.15 19.84 1.48
CA ASN A 73 -8.09 21.24 1.06
C ASN A 73 -8.50 21.41 -0.40
N VAL A 74 -8.17 20.45 -1.27
CA VAL A 74 -8.70 20.42 -2.63
C VAL A 74 -10.23 20.41 -2.62
N LEU A 75 -10.85 19.50 -1.86
CA LEU A 75 -12.31 19.38 -1.81
C LEU A 75 -12.96 20.60 -1.16
N LEU A 76 -12.37 21.15 -0.10
CA LEU A 76 -12.87 22.35 0.56
C LEU A 76 -12.93 23.56 -0.40
N ASN A 77 -12.00 23.65 -1.36
CA ASN A 77 -11.93 24.74 -2.33
C ASN A 77 -12.68 24.46 -3.65
N THR A 78 -13.10 23.22 -3.90
CA THR A 78 -13.76 22.82 -5.16
C THR A 78 -15.20 22.32 -4.98
N THR A 79 -15.63 22.05 -3.75
CA THR A 79 -17.00 21.66 -3.40
C THR A 79 -17.50 22.42 -2.17
N ASN A 80 -18.57 21.94 -1.53
CA ASN A 80 -19.11 22.51 -0.29
C ASN A 80 -18.50 21.86 0.97
N LYS A 81 -18.59 22.57 2.10
CA LYS A 81 -18.00 22.13 3.39
C LYS A 81 -18.50 20.76 3.86
N PHE A 82 -19.76 20.42 3.57
CA PHE A 82 -20.36 19.15 3.98
C PHE A 82 -19.77 17.97 3.20
N ASN A 83 -19.66 18.08 1.89
CA ASN A 83 -19.02 17.06 1.06
C ASN A 83 -17.53 16.90 1.41
N ALA A 84 -16.83 18.01 1.62
CA ALA A 84 -15.43 17.99 2.05
C ALA A 84 -15.25 17.30 3.42
N SER A 85 -16.16 17.50 4.37
CA SER A 85 -16.08 16.84 5.69
C SER A 85 -16.39 15.35 5.63
N ILE A 86 -17.33 14.92 4.78
CA ILE A 86 -17.58 13.49 4.52
C ILE A 86 -16.32 12.84 3.96
N ALA A 87 -15.72 13.44 2.94
CA ALA A 87 -14.50 12.91 2.34
C ALA A 87 -13.35 12.83 3.35
N ALA A 88 -13.11 13.88 4.16
CA ALA A 88 -12.11 13.85 5.22
C ALA A 88 -12.35 12.72 6.23
N THR A 89 -13.61 12.48 6.61
CA THR A 89 -13.97 11.38 7.54
C THR A 89 -13.66 10.02 6.93
N LEU A 90 -13.97 9.81 5.65
CA LEU A 90 -13.64 8.59 4.92
C LEU A 90 -12.12 8.39 4.79
N THR A 91 -11.37 9.46 4.54
CA THR A 91 -9.90 9.45 4.49
C THR A 91 -9.30 9.05 5.84
N ILE A 92 -9.77 9.62 6.95
CA ILE A 92 -9.30 9.24 8.30
C ILE A 92 -9.57 7.75 8.57
N LEU A 93 -10.78 7.28 8.24
CA LEU A 93 -11.13 5.87 8.41
C LEU A 93 -10.24 4.95 7.55
N SER A 94 -9.95 5.36 6.31
CA SER A 94 -9.05 4.65 5.39
C SER A 94 -7.62 4.55 5.94
N TYR A 95 -7.05 5.65 6.45
CA TYR A 95 -5.72 5.63 7.04
C TYR A 95 -5.66 4.80 8.32
N MET A 96 -6.69 4.85 9.17
CA MET A 96 -6.77 4.00 10.35
C MET A 96 -6.82 2.51 10.00
N ALA A 97 -7.64 2.14 9.02
CA ALA A 97 -7.70 0.76 8.53
C ALA A 97 -6.36 0.31 7.93
N THR A 98 -5.70 1.18 7.17
CA THR A 98 -4.37 0.91 6.58
C THR A 98 -3.33 0.67 7.67
N ALA A 99 -3.27 1.52 8.70
CA ALA A 99 -2.33 1.35 9.82
C ALA A 99 -2.54 0.01 10.56
N VAL A 100 -3.80 -0.36 10.83
CA VAL A 100 -4.12 -1.64 11.47
C VAL A 100 -3.76 -2.83 10.58
N LEU A 101 -4.04 -2.74 9.26
CA LEU A 101 -3.70 -3.79 8.30
C LEU A 101 -2.19 -4.00 8.19
N SER A 102 -1.41 -2.92 8.05
CA SER A 102 0.05 -2.97 8.00
C SER A 102 0.64 -3.52 9.29
N GLY A 103 0.16 -3.05 10.46
CA GLY A 103 0.60 -3.53 11.76
C GLY A 103 0.31 -5.02 11.96
N THR A 104 -0.92 -5.45 11.64
CA THR A 104 -1.33 -6.86 11.78
C THR A 104 -0.54 -7.78 10.85
N THR A 105 -0.33 -7.36 9.61
CA THR A 105 0.49 -8.11 8.64
C THR A 105 1.92 -8.26 9.14
N ALA A 106 2.54 -7.18 9.63
CA ALA A 106 3.89 -7.24 10.18
C ALA A 106 3.99 -8.23 11.37
N MET A 107 2.97 -8.26 12.23
CA MET A 107 2.94 -9.19 13.35
C MET A 107 2.67 -10.64 12.92
N HIS A 108 1.92 -10.87 11.84
CA HIS A 108 1.82 -12.19 11.22
C HIS A 108 3.17 -12.67 10.68
N TYR A 109 3.93 -11.81 10.00
CA TYR A 109 5.29 -12.16 9.56
C TYR A 109 6.21 -12.50 10.73
N LEU A 110 6.10 -11.78 11.85
CA LEU A 110 6.87 -12.08 13.05
C LEU A 110 6.41 -13.36 13.74
N HIS A 111 5.10 -13.66 13.71
CA HIS A 111 4.52 -14.87 14.30
C HIS A 111 5.03 -16.14 13.60
N GLU A 112 5.30 -16.10 12.28
CA GLU A 112 5.97 -17.20 11.57
C GLU A 112 7.37 -17.51 12.13
N LEU A 113 8.07 -16.51 12.68
CA LEU A 113 9.37 -16.67 13.32
C LEU A 113 9.27 -17.02 14.80
N VAL A 114 8.25 -16.52 15.48
CA VAL A 114 8.00 -16.71 16.91
C VAL A 114 6.54 -17.15 17.12
N PRO A 115 6.23 -18.45 16.99
CA PRO A 115 4.85 -18.95 17.00
C PRO A 115 4.10 -18.72 18.32
N SER A 116 4.81 -18.46 19.42
CA SER A 116 4.21 -18.11 20.71
C SER A 116 3.73 -16.66 20.79
N LEU A 117 4.00 -15.82 19.78
CA LEU A 117 3.65 -14.40 19.80
C LEU A 117 2.13 -14.22 19.55
N PRO A 118 1.37 -13.64 20.49
CA PRO A 118 -0.03 -13.32 20.25
C PRO A 118 -0.17 -12.14 19.27
N VAL A 119 -0.54 -12.42 18.03
CA VAL A 119 -0.61 -11.42 16.93
C VAL A 119 -1.41 -10.18 17.33
N LEU A 120 -2.61 -10.35 17.89
CA LEU A 120 -3.46 -9.21 18.28
C LEU A 120 -2.78 -8.29 19.29
N LEU A 121 -2.19 -8.84 20.36
CA LEU A 121 -1.53 -8.04 21.39
C LEU A 121 -0.27 -7.37 20.85
N ALA A 122 0.48 -8.06 19.98
CA ALA A 122 1.65 -7.50 19.33
C ALA A 122 1.28 -6.34 18.38
N THR A 123 0.16 -6.46 17.65
CA THR A 123 -0.36 -5.40 16.77
C THR A 123 -0.74 -4.17 17.60
N VAL A 124 -1.48 -4.37 18.68
CA VAL A 124 -1.83 -3.27 19.60
C VAL A 124 -0.56 -2.63 20.16
N GLY A 125 0.43 -3.43 20.54
CA GLY A 125 1.72 -2.95 21.04
C GLY A 125 2.47 -2.06 20.04
N VAL A 126 2.58 -2.47 18.77
CA VAL A 126 3.28 -1.68 17.75
C VAL A 126 2.53 -0.38 17.42
N LEU A 127 1.20 -0.42 17.32
CA LEU A 127 0.39 0.78 17.08
C LEU A 127 0.48 1.77 18.25
N LEU A 128 0.43 1.27 19.50
CA LEU A 128 0.63 2.09 20.70
C LEU A 128 2.02 2.73 20.73
N LEU A 129 3.07 1.98 20.35
CA LEU A 129 4.42 2.51 20.25
C LEU A 129 4.48 3.69 19.28
N PHE A 130 4.00 3.52 18.04
CA PHE A 130 4.01 4.61 17.05
C PHE A 130 3.13 5.79 17.45
N MET A 131 1.99 5.53 18.10
CA MET A 131 1.14 6.58 18.68
C MET A 131 1.91 7.41 19.72
N LEU A 132 2.60 6.75 20.67
CA LEU A 132 3.38 7.43 21.70
C LEU A 132 4.56 8.21 21.11
N LEU A 133 5.24 7.67 20.10
CA LEU A 133 6.31 8.38 19.38
C LEU A 133 5.78 9.63 18.66
N SER A 134 4.60 9.52 18.03
CA SER A 134 3.94 10.64 17.35
C SER A 134 3.52 11.74 18.33
N ILE A 135 2.88 11.37 19.46
CA ILE A 135 2.53 12.31 20.54
C ILE A 135 3.79 12.95 21.15
N GLY A 136 4.88 12.19 21.24
CA GLY A 136 6.20 12.67 21.69
C GLY A 136 6.86 13.69 20.76
N GLY A 137 6.24 14.01 19.62
CA GLY A 137 6.72 15.03 18.68
C GLY A 137 7.85 14.55 17.77
N LEU A 138 8.01 13.23 17.59
CA LEU A 138 9.01 12.69 16.69
C LEU A 138 8.62 13.03 15.24
N SER A 139 9.39 13.93 14.63
CA SER A 139 9.19 14.33 13.24
C SER A 139 9.60 13.22 12.28
N GLU A 140 8.87 13.08 11.17
CA GLU A 140 9.22 12.15 10.10
C GLU A 140 10.64 12.40 9.57
N SER A 141 11.39 11.31 9.38
CA SER A 141 12.76 11.37 8.85
C SER A 141 12.79 10.89 7.40
N SER A 142 13.06 11.81 6.48
CA SER A 142 13.21 11.49 5.06
C SER A 142 14.41 10.57 4.79
N VAL A 143 15.43 10.59 5.64
CA VAL A 143 16.58 9.66 5.58
C VAL A 143 16.14 8.25 5.96
N VAL A 144 15.41 8.10 7.07
CA VAL A 144 14.90 6.78 7.50
C VAL A 144 13.94 6.22 6.45
N ALA A 145 13.03 7.05 5.92
CA ALA A 145 12.14 6.66 4.84
C ALA A 145 12.91 6.18 3.60
N THR A 146 13.99 6.87 3.22
CA THR A 146 14.84 6.46 2.08
C THR A 146 15.50 5.10 2.31
N VAL A 147 16.03 4.85 3.51
CA VAL A 147 16.65 3.56 3.85
C VAL A 147 15.62 2.43 3.78
N ILE A 148 14.44 2.63 4.38
CA ILE A 148 13.34 1.65 4.35
C ILE A 148 12.89 1.40 2.89
N PHE A 149 12.81 2.44 2.07
CA PHE A 149 12.40 2.32 0.68
C PHE A 149 13.38 1.49 -0.16
N ILE A 150 14.68 1.75 -0.01
CA ILE A 150 15.72 0.97 -0.70
C ILE A 150 15.69 -0.49 -0.23
N ALA A 151 15.46 -0.74 1.07
CA ALA A 151 15.33 -2.10 1.59
C ALA A 151 14.13 -2.83 0.96
N HIS A 152 12.96 -2.18 0.87
CA HIS A 152 11.77 -2.75 0.21
C HIS A 152 12.06 -3.10 -1.26
N LEU A 153 12.64 -2.18 -2.03
CA LEU A 153 12.99 -2.41 -3.43
C LEU A 153 14.00 -3.57 -3.58
N SER A 154 14.98 -3.65 -2.69
CA SER A 154 15.97 -4.72 -2.69
C SER A 154 15.34 -6.09 -2.40
N ILE A 155 14.46 -6.17 -1.40
CA ILE A 155 13.74 -7.40 -1.05
C ILE A 155 12.85 -7.84 -2.22
N MET A 156 12.11 -6.92 -2.83
CA MET A 156 11.27 -7.25 -4.01
C MET A 156 12.11 -7.75 -5.18
N LEU A 157 13.26 -7.12 -5.46
CA LEU A 157 14.18 -7.59 -6.48
C LEU A 157 14.68 -9.00 -6.19
N LEU A 158 15.07 -9.29 -4.94
CA LEU A 158 15.49 -10.63 -4.53
C LEU A 158 14.38 -11.67 -4.70
N LEU A 159 13.14 -11.33 -4.33
CA LEU A 159 11.99 -12.22 -4.51
C LEU A 159 11.71 -12.51 -6.00
N LEU A 160 11.81 -11.49 -6.86
CA LEU A 160 11.66 -11.66 -8.31
C LEU A 160 12.76 -12.56 -8.88
N LEU A 161 14.03 -12.31 -8.53
CA LEU A 161 15.15 -13.14 -8.96
C LEU A 161 15.02 -14.58 -8.45
N GLY A 162 14.58 -14.77 -7.20
CA GLY A 162 14.28 -16.08 -6.63
C GLY A 162 13.18 -16.82 -7.39
N GLY A 163 12.11 -16.13 -7.76
CA GLY A 163 11.03 -16.68 -8.59
C GLY A 163 11.50 -17.09 -9.99
N VAL A 164 12.29 -16.24 -10.66
CA VAL A 164 12.89 -16.57 -11.97
C VAL A 164 13.82 -17.78 -11.86
N TRP A 165 14.69 -17.81 -10.85
CA TRP A 165 15.58 -18.93 -10.61
C TRP A 165 14.83 -20.23 -10.32
N TYR A 166 13.76 -20.16 -9.52
CA TYR A 166 12.90 -21.31 -9.24
C TYR A 166 12.28 -21.88 -10.52
N VAL A 167 11.69 -21.03 -11.37
CA VAL A 167 11.12 -21.45 -12.67
C VAL A 167 12.18 -22.03 -13.60
N ALA A 168 13.38 -21.42 -13.65
CA ALA A 168 14.48 -21.91 -14.47
C ALA A 168 14.99 -23.31 -14.05
N THR A 169 14.87 -23.66 -12.77
CA THR A 169 15.39 -24.93 -12.21
C THR A 169 14.32 -26.02 -12.07
N HIS A 170 13.06 -25.66 -11.85
CA HIS A 170 11.95 -26.60 -11.59
C HIS A 170 10.90 -26.64 -12.72
N GLY A 171 11.03 -25.76 -13.73
CA GLY A 171 10.11 -25.65 -14.85
C GLY A 171 8.75 -25.06 -14.45
N PHE A 172 7.72 -25.34 -15.26
CA PHE A 172 6.38 -24.75 -15.13
C PHE A 172 5.37 -25.65 -14.38
N SER A 173 5.81 -26.72 -13.73
CA SER A 173 4.92 -27.70 -13.08
C SER A 173 4.01 -27.04 -12.02
N THR A 174 4.57 -26.22 -11.14
CA THR A 174 3.82 -25.46 -10.12
C THR A 174 2.82 -24.49 -10.76
N PHE A 175 3.20 -23.84 -11.87
CA PHE A 175 2.29 -22.96 -12.59
C PHE A 175 1.11 -23.73 -13.19
N THR A 176 1.36 -24.88 -13.83
CA THR A 176 0.32 -25.74 -14.38
C THR A 176 -0.60 -26.29 -13.29
N LEU A 177 -0.08 -26.64 -12.12
CA LEU A 177 -0.89 -27.05 -10.97
C LEU A 177 -1.81 -25.92 -10.49
N ASN A 178 -1.26 -24.71 -10.33
CA ASN A 178 -2.05 -23.56 -9.91
C ASN A 178 -3.11 -23.17 -10.96
N TRP A 179 -2.78 -23.26 -12.24
CA TRP A 179 -3.71 -22.93 -13.34
C TRP A 179 -4.93 -23.84 -13.39
N ASN A 180 -4.76 -25.11 -13.04
CA ASN A 180 -5.84 -26.10 -13.00
C ASN A 180 -6.51 -26.18 -11.64
N ALA A 181 -6.07 -25.39 -10.65
CA ALA A 181 -6.70 -25.35 -9.35
C ALA A 181 -8.14 -24.79 -9.47
N PRO A 182 -9.09 -25.31 -8.68
CA PRO A 182 -10.44 -24.78 -8.67
C PRO A 182 -10.43 -23.30 -8.23
N LEU A 183 -11.36 -22.52 -8.77
CA LEU A 183 -11.51 -21.13 -8.38
C LEU A 183 -11.85 -21.03 -6.89
N PRO A 184 -11.30 -20.03 -6.16
CA PRO A 184 -11.57 -19.85 -4.73
C PRO A 184 -13.07 -19.62 -4.40
N HIS A 185 -13.84 -19.13 -5.38
CA HIS A 185 -15.23 -18.77 -5.22
C HIS A 185 -16.13 -19.52 -6.23
N ALA A 186 -17.27 -20.02 -5.75
CA ALA A 186 -18.27 -20.72 -6.57
C ALA A 186 -18.91 -19.84 -7.67
N GLY A 187 -18.72 -18.51 -7.62
CA GLY A 187 -19.24 -17.55 -8.60
C GLY A 187 -18.44 -17.44 -9.90
N GLY A 188 -17.47 -18.32 -10.14
CA GLY A 188 -16.67 -18.34 -11.36
C GLY A 188 -15.68 -17.18 -11.48
N ILE A 189 -15.17 -16.96 -12.69
CA ILE A 189 -14.09 -15.99 -12.97
C ILE A 189 -14.52 -14.55 -12.62
N GLY A 190 -15.78 -14.19 -12.87
CA GLY A 190 -16.29 -12.85 -12.56
C GLY A 190 -16.24 -12.52 -11.08
N ALA A 191 -16.65 -13.46 -10.21
CA ALA A 191 -16.53 -13.29 -8.76
C ALA A 191 -15.07 -13.25 -8.31
N ALA A 192 -14.21 -14.13 -8.87
CA ALA A 192 -12.78 -14.15 -8.58
C ALA A 192 -12.11 -12.81 -8.91
N LEU A 193 -12.43 -12.22 -10.07
CA LEU A 193 -11.91 -10.92 -10.48
C LEU A 193 -12.48 -9.79 -9.62
N PHE A 194 -13.76 -9.82 -9.26
CA PHE A 194 -14.37 -8.81 -8.41
C PHE A 194 -13.71 -8.78 -7.02
N PHE A 195 -13.63 -9.91 -6.32
CA PHE A 195 -13.01 -9.99 -5.00
C PHE A 195 -11.50 -9.77 -5.06
N GLY A 196 -10.83 -10.28 -6.10
CA GLY A 196 -9.43 -10.01 -6.39
C GLY A 196 -9.15 -8.53 -6.57
N PHE A 197 -9.96 -7.83 -7.35
CA PHE A 197 -9.82 -6.39 -7.57
C PHE A 197 -10.08 -5.61 -6.28
N SER A 198 -11.15 -5.93 -5.54
CA SER A 198 -11.47 -5.28 -4.27
C SER A 198 -10.35 -5.43 -3.24
N THR A 199 -9.71 -6.60 -3.17
CA THR A 199 -8.57 -6.83 -2.26
C THR A 199 -7.28 -6.20 -2.78
N ALA A 200 -7.03 -6.24 -4.09
CA ALA A 200 -5.89 -5.58 -4.72
C ALA A 200 -5.92 -4.05 -4.54
N MET A 201 -7.10 -3.43 -4.41
CA MET A 201 -7.24 -2.00 -4.12
C MET A 201 -6.67 -1.59 -2.75
N LEU A 202 -6.49 -2.53 -1.82
CA LEU A 202 -5.77 -2.26 -0.57
C LEU A 202 -4.29 -1.93 -0.80
N GLY A 203 -3.75 -2.25 -1.98
CA GLY A 203 -2.35 -2.06 -2.33
C GLY A 203 -2.01 -0.69 -2.84
N VAL A 204 -3.03 0.15 -3.04
CA VAL A 204 -2.91 1.44 -3.70
C VAL A 204 -3.36 2.60 -2.81
N THR A 205 -3.72 2.33 -1.57
CA THR A 205 -4.11 3.34 -0.58
C THR A 205 -2.98 4.36 -0.33
N GLY A 206 -1.72 3.92 -0.42
CA GLY A 206 -0.53 4.77 -0.36
C GLY A 206 -0.34 5.73 -1.54
N PHE A 207 -1.16 5.64 -2.59
CA PHE A 207 -1.09 6.62 -3.68
C PHE A 207 -1.61 7.99 -3.24
N GLU A 208 -2.60 8.04 -2.36
CA GLU A 208 -3.15 9.29 -1.82
C GLU A 208 -2.14 10.05 -0.97
N SER A 209 -1.31 9.34 -0.18
CA SER A 209 -0.31 9.99 0.67
C SER A 209 0.76 10.75 -0.12
N SER A 210 0.96 10.43 -1.40
CA SER A 210 1.83 11.20 -2.29
C SER A 210 1.36 12.63 -2.57
N ALA A 211 0.09 12.91 -2.32
CA ALA A 211 -0.57 14.18 -2.58
C ALA A 211 -0.90 14.98 -1.30
N ASN A 212 -0.58 14.44 -0.13
CA ASN A 212 -0.90 15.01 1.19
C ASN A 212 0.34 15.61 1.84
#